data_AF-A3UIB4-F1
#
_entry.id   AF-A3UIB4-F1
#
_cell.length_a   1.000
_cell.length_b   1.000
_cell.length_c   1.000
_cell.angle_alpha   90.00
_cell.angle_beta   90.00
_cell.angle_gamma   90.00
#
_symmetry.space_group_name_H-M   'P 1'
#
loop_
_entity.id
_entity.type
_entity.pdbx_description
1 polymer ?
#
loop_
_entity_poly.entity_id
_entity_poly.type
_entity_poly.pdbx_seq_one_letter_code
_entity_poly.pdbx_strand_id
1 'polypeptide(L)'
;MSYIDSYDHVLVGYLAGLPLYRPLEDIPGPENGESRLDFPCQTDQLVLGGGSGEHEGLVLARPGAAMALYALDSEDFEFPEAERARLNALIETAPVLVRYGWNTDTSRKFKARCQSAALPNPYYRHYGPFDAWLAMGFGEFCHAAMPDLDPDMVKALRRFQTQPAVHVRYCNVLLPPPGLPVYARSGTAFEARLRTVGLVRAQHDVEGA
;
A
#
# COMPACT_ATOMS: atom_id res chain seq x y z
N MET A 1 8.35 -21.72 5.17
CA MET A 1 7.19 -21.39 4.33
C MET A 1 6.21 -20.69 5.21
N SER A 2 5.81 -19.51 4.77
CA SER A 2 4.85 -18.66 5.44
C SER A 2 3.41 -19.11 5.16
N TYR A 3 2.43 -18.66 5.94
CA TYR A 3 1.01 -19.01 5.73
C TYR A 3 0.53 -18.60 4.33
N ILE A 4 0.92 -17.41 3.87
CA ILE A 4 0.59 -16.92 2.51
C ILE A 4 1.12 -17.85 1.40
N ASP A 5 2.21 -18.59 1.64
CA ASP A 5 2.77 -19.56 0.68
C ASP A 5 1.86 -20.77 0.44
N SER A 6 0.79 -20.93 1.23
CA SER A 6 -0.21 -21.97 1.03
C SER A 6 -1.17 -21.64 -0.11
N TYR A 7 -1.30 -20.35 -0.45
CA TYR A 7 -2.25 -19.80 -1.41
C TYR A 7 -1.54 -19.18 -2.61
N ASP A 8 -2.25 -19.06 -3.72
CA ASP A 8 -1.77 -18.33 -4.89
C ASP A 8 -1.72 -16.83 -4.60
N HIS A 9 -0.56 -16.23 -4.81
CA HIS A 9 -0.30 -14.84 -4.46
C HIS A 9 0.85 -14.26 -5.31
N VAL A 10 0.85 -12.94 -5.42
CA VAL A 10 1.93 -12.18 -6.07
C VAL A 10 2.59 -11.24 -5.07
N LEU A 11 3.90 -11.06 -5.22
CA LEU A 11 4.65 -10.03 -4.51
C LEU A 11 4.36 -8.67 -5.15
N VAL A 12 3.85 -7.73 -4.35
CA VAL A 12 3.59 -6.36 -4.80
C VAL A 12 4.68 -5.39 -4.34
N GLY A 13 5.53 -5.78 -3.38
CA GLY A 13 6.66 -4.97 -2.97
C GLY A 13 7.22 -5.35 -1.61
N TYR A 14 8.00 -4.45 -1.03
CA TYR A 14 8.54 -4.57 0.31
C TYR A 14 8.35 -3.28 1.08
N LEU A 15 8.01 -3.37 2.36
CA LEU A 15 7.96 -2.23 3.26
C LEU A 15 8.75 -2.53 4.52
N ALA A 16 9.76 -1.69 4.79
CA ALA A 16 10.63 -1.82 5.97
C ALA A 16 11.21 -3.24 6.17
N GLY A 17 11.55 -3.90 5.07
CA GLY A 17 12.13 -5.25 5.04
C GLY A 17 11.13 -6.39 5.20
N LEU A 18 9.82 -6.12 5.23
CA LEU A 18 8.78 -7.14 5.14
C LEU A 18 8.20 -7.19 3.72
N PRO A 19 7.94 -8.39 3.18
CA PRO A 19 7.28 -8.52 1.88
C PRO A 19 5.82 -8.08 1.97
N LEU A 20 5.31 -7.49 0.90
CA LEU A 20 3.93 -7.10 0.72
C LEU A 20 3.36 -7.93 -0.43
N TYR A 21 2.27 -8.63 -0.17
CA TYR A 21 1.64 -9.55 -1.12
C TYR A 21 0.20 -9.13 -1.42
N ARG A 22 -0.26 -9.55 -2.60
CA ARG A 22 -1.67 -9.58 -2.96
C ARG A 22 -2.07 -11.04 -3.21
N PRO A 23 -3.11 -11.56 -2.55
CA PRO A 23 -3.62 -12.89 -2.84
C PRO A 23 -4.36 -12.89 -4.20
N LEU A 24 -4.28 -14.02 -4.91
CA LEU A 24 -4.99 -14.26 -6.17
C LEU A 24 -6.26 -15.09 -5.97
N GLU A 25 -6.46 -15.61 -4.76
CA GLU A 25 -7.65 -16.33 -4.31
C GLU A 25 -8.02 -15.87 -2.90
N ASP A 26 -9.29 -16.00 -2.53
CA ASP A 26 -9.74 -15.59 -1.19
C ASP A 26 -9.20 -16.55 -0.13
N ILE A 27 -8.50 -15.98 0.85
CA ILE A 27 -7.98 -16.71 2.00
C ILE A 27 -9.06 -16.66 3.09
N PRO A 28 -9.66 -17.80 3.47
CA PRO A 28 -10.78 -17.83 4.41
C PRO A 28 -10.35 -17.51 5.85
N GLY A 29 -9.07 -17.67 6.16
CA GLY A 29 -8.57 -17.65 7.54
C GLY A 29 -8.97 -18.93 8.32
N PRO A 30 -8.58 -19.03 9.59
CA PRO A 30 -8.85 -20.23 10.39
C PRO A 30 -10.32 -20.30 10.83
N GLU A 31 -10.99 -21.43 10.56
CA GLU A 31 -12.42 -21.67 10.88
C GLU A 31 -12.74 -21.55 12.38
N ASN A 32 -11.76 -21.81 13.26
CA ASN A 32 -11.97 -21.92 14.71
C ASN A 32 -11.18 -20.88 15.53
N GLY A 33 -10.54 -19.88 14.89
CA GLY A 33 -9.75 -18.87 15.60
C GLY A 33 -8.50 -19.40 16.33
N GLU A 34 -8.08 -20.64 16.05
CA GLU A 34 -7.01 -21.33 16.79
C GLU A 34 -5.60 -20.85 16.45
N SER A 35 -5.37 -20.35 15.23
CA SER A 35 -4.09 -19.73 14.86
C SER A 35 -4.22 -18.22 14.87
N ARG A 36 -3.65 -17.58 15.88
CA ARG A 36 -3.47 -16.11 15.89
C ARG A 36 -2.58 -15.62 14.76
N LEU A 37 -1.86 -16.51 14.09
CA LEU A 37 -0.87 -16.22 13.05
C LEU A 37 -1.44 -16.34 11.63
N ASP A 38 -2.58 -17.00 11.47
CA ASP A 38 -3.27 -17.19 10.19
C ASP A 38 -4.32 -16.10 10.05
N PHE A 39 -4.55 -15.64 8.82
CA PHE A 39 -5.36 -14.45 8.55
C PHE A 39 -6.30 -14.68 7.37
N PRO A 40 -7.53 -14.15 7.41
CA PRO A 40 -8.32 -13.97 6.20
C PRO A 40 -7.73 -12.84 5.35
N CYS A 41 -7.76 -12.99 4.04
CA CYS A 41 -7.36 -11.94 3.09
C CYS A 41 -8.07 -12.16 1.77
N GLN A 42 -8.81 -11.16 1.30
CA GLN A 42 -9.53 -11.23 0.03
C GLN A 42 -8.65 -10.72 -1.13
N THR A 43 -9.03 -11.06 -2.36
CA THR A 43 -8.27 -10.67 -3.58
C THR A 43 -8.16 -9.16 -3.83
N ASP A 44 -9.02 -8.38 -3.19
CA ASP A 44 -9.02 -6.91 -3.17
C ASP A 44 -8.25 -6.33 -1.97
N GLN A 45 -7.54 -7.14 -1.19
CA GLN A 45 -6.76 -6.73 -0.03
C GLN A 45 -5.26 -6.97 -0.24
N LEU A 46 -4.44 -6.42 0.66
CA LEU A 46 -2.99 -6.66 0.70
C LEU A 46 -2.58 -7.21 2.06
N VAL A 47 -1.51 -7.99 2.09
CA VAL A 47 -0.91 -8.47 3.33
C VAL A 47 0.58 -8.14 3.38
N LEU A 48 1.01 -7.49 4.45
CA LEU A 48 2.41 -7.28 4.79
C LEU A 48 2.88 -8.38 5.74
N GLY A 49 4.04 -8.97 5.44
CA GLY A 49 4.49 -10.21 6.06
C GLY A 49 3.85 -11.42 5.40
N GLY A 50 3.93 -12.58 6.06
CA GLY A 50 3.44 -13.84 5.49
C GLY A 50 2.59 -14.68 6.44
N GLY A 51 2.30 -14.18 7.64
CA GLY A 51 1.63 -14.92 8.71
C GLY A 51 2.54 -15.94 9.37
N SER A 52 1.94 -17.03 9.87
CA SER A 52 2.67 -18.15 10.49
C SER A 52 3.87 -18.60 9.64
N GLY A 53 5.00 -18.93 10.27
CA GLY A 53 6.18 -19.50 9.61
C GLY A 53 7.34 -18.53 9.32
N GLU A 54 7.08 -17.23 9.11
CA GLU A 54 8.15 -16.24 8.86
C GLU A 54 7.95 -14.91 9.61
N HIS A 55 6.88 -14.20 9.29
CA HIS A 55 6.59 -12.85 9.78
C HIS A 55 5.10 -12.67 10.00
N GLU A 56 4.72 -12.11 11.14
CA GLU A 56 3.33 -11.83 11.50
C GLU A 56 2.59 -11.07 10.38
N GLY A 57 1.34 -11.45 10.14
CA GLY A 57 0.52 -10.88 9.07
C GLY A 57 -0.08 -9.53 9.46
N LEU A 58 0.03 -8.53 8.59
CA LEU A 58 -0.74 -7.29 8.67
C LEU A 58 -1.57 -7.14 7.39
N VAL A 59 -2.89 -7.23 7.52
CA VAL A 59 -3.82 -7.12 6.40
C VAL A 59 -4.28 -5.68 6.26
N LEU A 60 -4.12 -5.13 5.05
CA LEU A 60 -4.83 -3.94 4.59
C LEU A 60 -6.24 -4.35 4.20
N ALA A 61 -7.14 -4.36 5.17
CA ALA A 61 -8.48 -4.91 5.02
C ALA A 61 -9.41 -4.03 4.16
N ARG A 62 -9.10 -2.74 4.05
CA ARG A 62 -9.97 -1.75 3.38
C ARG A 62 -9.15 -0.76 2.55
N PRO A 63 -8.64 -1.15 1.36
CA PRO A 63 -7.81 -0.26 0.55
C PRO A 63 -8.50 1.07 0.21
N GLY A 64 -9.80 1.08 -0.11
CA GLY A 64 -10.53 2.33 -0.34
C GLY A 64 -10.53 3.29 0.84
N ALA A 65 -10.69 2.77 2.07
CA ALA A 65 -10.60 3.60 3.27
C ALA A 65 -9.17 4.12 3.50
N ALA A 66 -8.15 3.33 3.17
CA ALA A 66 -6.76 3.78 3.19
C ALA A 66 -6.49 4.89 2.16
N MET A 67 -6.98 4.74 0.93
CA MET A 67 -6.90 5.77 -0.11
C MET A 67 -7.60 7.06 0.33
N ALA A 68 -8.78 6.95 0.96
CA ALA A 68 -9.51 8.08 1.52
C ALA A 68 -8.71 8.79 2.62
N LEU A 69 -8.11 8.02 3.54
CA LEU A 69 -7.27 8.57 4.61
C LEU A 69 -6.08 9.34 4.04
N TYR A 70 -5.39 8.78 3.04
CA TYR A 70 -4.32 9.47 2.32
C TYR A 70 -4.82 10.77 1.67
N ALA A 71 -5.94 10.71 0.94
CA ALA A 71 -6.42 11.85 0.19
C ALA A 71 -6.88 13.00 1.09
N LEU A 72 -7.50 12.69 2.24
CA LEU A 72 -7.95 13.71 3.21
C LEU A 72 -6.80 14.50 3.85
N ASP A 73 -5.62 13.89 3.93
CA ASP A 73 -4.41 14.50 4.48
C ASP A 73 -3.54 15.17 3.40
N SER A 74 -3.63 14.72 2.15
CA SER A 74 -2.87 15.30 1.04
C SER A 74 -3.43 16.64 0.57
N GLU A 75 -2.53 17.60 0.34
CA GLU A 75 -2.83 18.91 -0.26
C GLU A 75 -3.19 18.81 -1.76
N ASP A 76 -3.01 17.64 -2.37
CA ASP A 76 -3.35 17.40 -3.78
C ASP A 76 -4.86 17.23 -4.00
N PHE A 77 -5.66 17.23 -2.92
CA PHE A 77 -7.10 17.07 -2.96
C PHE A 77 -7.83 18.19 -2.22
N GLU A 78 -8.95 18.63 -2.78
CA GLU A 78 -9.84 19.59 -2.13
C GLU A 78 -11.25 19.01 -2.05
N PHE A 79 -11.72 18.79 -0.83
CA PHE A 79 -13.03 18.20 -0.55
C PHE A 79 -13.99 19.23 0.03
N PRO A 80 -15.23 19.30 -0.49
CA PRO A 80 -16.34 19.93 0.23
C PRO A 80 -16.55 19.26 1.60
N GLU A 81 -17.04 20.02 2.58
CA GLU A 81 -17.22 19.54 3.96
C GLU A 81 -18.07 18.25 4.04
N ALA A 82 -19.15 18.18 3.26
CA ALA A 82 -20.01 16.99 3.22
C ALA A 82 -19.26 15.73 2.74
N GLU A 83 -18.34 15.88 1.78
CA GLU A 83 -17.54 14.78 1.28
C GLU A 83 -16.45 14.39 2.27
N ARG A 84 -15.82 15.37 2.93
CA ARG A 84 -14.89 15.13 4.03
C ARG A 84 -15.54 14.32 5.16
N ALA A 85 -16.75 14.69 5.57
CA ALA A 85 -17.51 13.97 6.58
C ALA A 85 -17.84 12.53 6.13
N ARG A 86 -18.23 12.33 4.87
CA ARG A 86 -18.50 11.00 4.29
C ARG A 86 -17.26 10.11 4.31
N LEU A 87 -16.10 10.63 3.92
CA LEU A 87 -14.84 9.90 3.90
C LEU A 87 -14.36 9.56 5.33
N ASN A 88 -14.48 10.50 6.28
CA ASN A 88 -14.19 10.24 7.68
C ASN A 88 -15.09 9.12 8.25
N ALA A 89 -16.40 9.17 8.00
CA ALA A 89 -17.32 8.12 8.43
C ALA A 89 -16.97 6.75 7.83
N LEU A 90 -16.56 6.72 6.55
CA LEU A 90 -16.06 5.50 5.91
C LEU A 90 -14.84 4.95 6.67
N ILE A 91 -13.85 5.78 6.97
CA ILE A 91 -12.63 5.37 7.68
C ILE A 91 -12.97 4.81 9.05
N GLU A 92 -13.87 5.46 9.78
CA GLU A 92 -14.27 5.08 11.14
C GLU A 92 -15.14 3.80 11.21
N THR A 93 -15.77 3.39 10.11
CA THR A 93 -16.70 2.25 10.08
C THR A 93 -16.08 0.93 10.57
N ALA A 94 -14.79 0.70 10.27
CA ALA A 94 -14.08 -0.51 10.61
C ALA A 94 -12.56 -0.31 10.45
N PRO A 95 -11.71 -1.11 11.13
CA PRO A 95 -10.26 -1.00 11.01
C PRO A 95 -9.77 -1.09 9.55
N VAL A 96 -8.87 -0.18 9.17
CA VAL A 96 -8.20 -0.19 7.86
C VAL A 96 -7.09 -1.24 7.83
N LEU A 97 -6.40 -1.42 8.97
CA LEU A 97 -5.29 -2.35 9.17
C LEU A 97 -5.66 -3.34 10.26
N VAL A 98 -5.47 -4.63 9.99
CA VAL A 98 -5.73 -5.71 10.95
C VAL A 98 -4.47 -6.53 11.15
N ARG A 99 -4.06 -6.70 12.41
CA ARG A 99 -2.83 -7.39 12.80
C ARG A 99 -3.13 -8.82 13.26
N TYR A 100 -2.39 -9.77 12.71
CA TYR A 100 -2.46 -11.20 13.03
C TYR A 100 -1.10 -11.67 13.53
N GLY A 101 -1.05 -12.10 14.79
CA GLY A 101 0.17 -12.62 15.42
C GLY A 101 1.07 -11.56 16.05
N TRP A 102 0.82 -10.28 15.76
CA TRP A 102 1.63 -9.18 16.29
C TRP A 102 1.51 -9.08 17.81
N ASN A 103 2.66 -9.03 18.47
CA ASN A 103 2.77 -8.73 19.90
C ASN A 103 3.44 -7.38 20.09
N THR A 104 3.58 -6.94 21.34
CA THR A 104 4.18 -5.64 21.68
C THR A 104 5.62 -5.51 21.18
N ASP A 105 6.40 -6.60 21.20
CA ASP A 105 7.79 -6.58 20.78
C ASP A 105 7.94 -6.50 19.26
N THR A 106 7.16 -7.30 18.51
CA THR A 106 7.19 -7.29 17.05
C THR A 106 6.66 -5.97 16.49
N SER A 107 5.61 -5.41 17.12
CA SER A 107 5.11 -4.07 16.83
C SER A 107 6.17 -2.98 17.06
N ARG A 108 6.91 -3.04 18.18
CA ARG A 108 7.98 -2.09 18.49
C ARG A 108 9.13 -2.18 17.49
N LYS A 109 9.57 -3.39 17.16
CA LYS A 109 10.65 -3.64 16.20
C LYS A 109 10.30 -3.13 14.80
N PHE A 110 9.08 -3.41 14.33
CA PHE A 110 8.63 -2.92 13.04
C PHE A 110 8.51 -1.40 13.01
N LYS A 111 7.93 -0.79 14.05
CA LYS A 111 7.87 0.67 14.17
C LYS A 111 9.28 1.30 14.11
N ALA A 112 10.26 0.70 14.78
CA ALA A 112 11.65 1.15 14.71
C ALA A 112 12.24 1.04 13.29
N ARG A 113 11.95 -0.04 12.55
CA ARG A 113 12.34 -0.16 11.13
C ARG A 113 11.69 0.93 10.27
N CYS A 114 10.43 1.26 10.53
CA CYS A 114 9.69 2.33 9.86
C CYS A 114 10.22 3.75 10.19
N GLN A 115 11.07 3.89 11.21
CA GLN A 115 11.78 5.12 11.54
C GLN A 115 13.19 5.18 10.93
N SER A 116 13.61 4.17 10.17
CA SER A 116 14.92 4.17 9.53
C SER A 116 15.04 5.29 8.50
N ALA A 117 16.16 6.01 8.51
CA ALA A 117 16.49 7.02 7.50
C ALA A 117 16.72 6.42 6.09
N ALA A 118 16.79 5.10 5.95
CA ALA A 118 16.86 4.41 4.67
C ALA A 118 15.51 4.38 3.91
N LEU A 119 14.39 4.66 4.60
CA LEU A 119 13.09 4.77 3.96
C LEU A 119 12.93 6.16 3.33
N PRO A 120 12.31 6.27 2.13
CA PRO A 120 12.06 7.57 1.49
C PRO A 120 11.24 8.53 2.37
N ASN A 121 10.18 8.01 3.00
CA ASN A 121 9.19 8.75 3.77
C ASN A 121 9.05 8.17 5.18
N PRO A 122 10.10 8.23 6.04
CA PRO A 122 10.13 7.52 7.31
C PRO A 122 9.19 8.14 8.34
N TYR A 123 8.62 7.31 9.22
CA TYR A 123 7.58 7.71 10.17
C TYR A 123 7.98 8.89 11.08
N TYR A 124 9.26 9.02 11.46
CA TYR A 124 9.70 10.13 12.34
C TYR A 124 9.52 11.53 11.72
N ARG A 125 9.28 11.63 10.41
CA ARG A 125 8.99 12.89 9.72
C ARG A 125 7.52 13.28 9.75
N HIS A 126 6.66 12.41 10.28
CA HIS A 126 5.22 12.60 10.31
C HIS A 126 4.72 12.78 11.74
N TYR A 127 3.77 13.69 11.91
CA TYR A 127 3.05 13.84 13.16
C TYR A 127 1.79 12.95 13.13
N GLY A 128 1.48 12.32 14.26
CA GLY A 128 0.26 11.52 14.42
C GLY A 128 0.50 10.02 14.67
N PRO A 129 -0.57 9.22 14.76
CA PRO A 129 -0.50 7.80 15.07
C PRO A 129 0.25 6.98 14.02
N PHE A 130 1.01 5.99 14.46
CA PHE A 130 1.79 5.11 13.57
C PHE A 130 0.92 4.35 12.56
N ASP A 131 -0.21 3.80 13.02
CA ASP A 131 -1.12 3.05 12.14
C ASP A 131 -1.79 3.96 11.10
N ALA A 132 -2.03 5.24 11.42
CA ALA A 132 -2.54 6.21 10.46
C ALA A 132 -1.50 6.52 9.37
N TRP A 133 -0.24 6.76 9.75
CA TRP A 133 0.86 6.93 8.79
C TRP A 133 1.02 5.70 7.89
N LEU A 134 0.95 4.50 8.45
CA LEU A 134 1.09 3.26 7.70
C LEU A 134 -0.09 3.07 6.73
N ALA A 135 -1.32 3.35 7.18
CA ALA A 135 -2.51 3.30 6.35
C ALA A 135 -2.47 4.35 5.21
N MET A 136 -1.99 5.57 5.47
CA MET A 136 -1.78 6.58 4.41
C MET A 136 -0.72 6.13 3.39
N GLY A 137 0.36 5.50 3.84
CA GLY A 137 1.38 4.95 2.94
C GLY A 137 0.83 3.85 2.02
N PHE A 138 0.00 2.96 2.57
CA PHE A 138 -0.73 1.99 1.74
C PHE A 138 -1.79 2.65 0.87
N GLY A 139 -2.51 3.65 1.36
CA GLY A 139 -3.52 4.38 0.61
C GLY A 139 -2.95 5.08 -0.62
N GLU A 140 -1.82 5.77 -0.46
CA GLU A 140 -1.10 6.40 -1.56
C GLU A 140 -0.59 5.35 -2.56
N PHE A 141 -0.04 4.23 -2.07
CA PHE A 141 0.39 3.11 -2.92
C PHE A 141 -0.77 2.52 -3.73
N CYS A 142 -1.89 2.21 -3.09
CA CYS A 142 -3.04 1.63 -3.76
C CYS A 142 -3.65 2.62 -4.77
N HIS A 143 -3.78 3.90 -4.41
CA HIS A 143 -4.30 4.93 -5.32
C HIS A 143 -3.43 5.07 -6.58
N ALA A 144 -2.10 5.03 -6.44
CA ALA A 144 -1.17 5.26 -7.53
C ALA A 144 -0.85 4.01 -8.35
N ALA A 145 -0.65 2.86 -7.71
CA ALA A 145 -0.09 1.66 -8.31
C ALA A 145 -1.05 0.45 -8.35
N MET A 146 -2.09 0.42 -7.51
CA MET A 146 -3.06 -0.68 -7.47
C MET A 146 -4.51 -0.17 -7.43
N PRO A 147 -4.93 0.68 -8.40
CA PRO A 147 -6.24 1.30 -8.38
C PRO A 147 -7.40 0.31 -8.55
N ASP A 148 -7.10 -0.91 -9.00
CA ASP A 148 -8.06 -1.99 -9.17
C ASP A 148 -8.51 -2.63 -7.85
N LEU A 149 -7.81 -2.38 -6.74
CA LEU A 149 -8.25 -2.83 -5.41
C LEU A 149 -9.51 -2.10 -4.92
N ASP A 150 -9.73 -0.86 -5.37
CA ASP A 150 -11.00 -0.15 -5.17
C ASP A 150 -11.21 0.88 -6.30
N PRO A 151 -11.72 0.43 -7.47
CA PRO A 151 -11.85 1.27 -8.65
C PRO A 151 -12.80 2.45 -8.43
N ASP A 152 -13.84 2.24 -7.62
CA ASP A 152 -14.86 3.24 -7.33
C ASP A 152 -14.31 4.34 -6.43
N MET A 153 -13.52 3.99 -5.41
CA MET A 153 -12.82 4.97 -4.59
C MET A 153 -11.85 5.81 -5.42
N VAL A 154 -11.00 5.18 -6.24
CA VAL A 154 -10.06 5.92 -7.10
C VAL A 154 -10.81 6.89 -8.01
N LYS A 155 -11.90 6.43 -8.63
CA LYS A 155 -12.75 7.27 -9.48
C LYS A 155 -13.38 8.42 -8.69
N ALA A 156 -13.79 8.19 -7.45
CA ALA A 156 -14.34 9.23 -6.58
C ALA A 156 -13.29 10.28 -6.21
N LEU A 157 -12.10 9.85 -5.76
CA LEU A 157 -11.02 10.75 -5.33
C LEU A 157 -10.48 11.61 -6.49
N ARG A 158 -10.37 11.06 -7.70
CA ARG A 158 -9.93 11.81 -8.89
C ARG A 158 -10.79 13.04 -9.21
N ARG A 159 -12.05 13.07 -8.77
CA ARG A 159 -12.94 14.24 -8.98
C ARG A 159 -12.53 15.44 -8.13
N PHE A 160 -11.82 15.19 -7.03
CA PHE A 160 -11.41 16.18 -6.04
C PHE A 160 -9.91 16.46 -6.09
N GLN A 161 -9.18 15.77 -6.98
CA GLN A 161 -7.76 15.99 -7.17
C GLN A 161 -7.54 17.31 -7.92
N THR A 162 -6.87 18.27 -7.28
CA THR A 162 -6.64 19.61 -7.82
C THR A 162 -5.39 19.67 -8.70
N GLN A 163 -4.43 18.77 -8.45
CA GLN A 163 -3.19 18.68 -9.21
C GLN A 163 -2.67 17.25 -9.31
N PRO A 164 -1.92 16.90 -10.37
CA PRO A 164 -1.21 15.64 -10.42
C PRO A 164 -0.23 15.53 -9.25
N ALA A 165 -0.17 14.36 -8.60
CA ALA A 165 0.81 14.12 -7.55
C ALA A 165 2.23 14.21 -8.14
N VAL A 166 3.01 15.20 -7.70
CA VAL A 166 4.39 15.42 -8.17
C VAL A 166 5.40 14.65 -7.31
N HIS A 167 5.03 14.33 -6.07
CA HIS A 167 5.87 13.63 -5.10
C HIS A 167 5.08 12.60 -4.31
N VAL A 168 5.77 11.54 -3.89
CA VAL A 168 5.23 10.54 -2.97
C VAL A 168 5.43 11.05 -1.54
N ARG A 169 4.36 11.16 -0.74
CA ARG A 169 4.39 11.75 0.62
C ARG A 169 4.54 10.70 1.73
N TYR A 170 3.96 9.52 1.55
CA TYR A 170 3.81 8.50 2.59
C TYR A 170 4.33 7.12 2.19
N CYS A 171 4.20 6.77 0.91
CA CYS A 171 4.50 5.43 0.44
C CYS A 171 6.00 5.14 0.57
N ASN A 172 6.29 3.97 1.12
CA ASN A 172 7.62 3.39 1.29
C ASN A 172 7.71 1.99 0.69
N VAL A 173 6.73 1.61 -0.14
CA VAL A 173 6.70 0.31 -0.79
C VAL A 173 7.76 0.29 -1.90
N LEU A 174 8.74 -0.58 -1.75
CA LEU A 174 9.80 -0.80 -2.72
C LEU A 174 9.40 -1.93 -3.66
N LEU A 175 9.41 -1.64 -4.97
CA LEU A 175 9.07 -2.62 -5.99
C LEU A 175 10.30 -3.44 -6.39
N PRO A 176 10.24 -4.79 -6.38
CA PRO A 176 11.31 -5.60 -6.95
C PRO A 176 11.42 -5.35 -8.46
N PRO A 177 12.64 -5.21 -9.00
CA PRO A 177 12.86 -5.26 -10.45
C PRO A 177 12.29 -6.55 -11.09
N PRO A 178 11.72 -6.46 -12.31
CA PRO A 178 11.23 -7.63 -13.04
C PRO A 178 12.32 -8.65 -13.28
N GLY A 179 11.93 -9.93 -13.24
CA GLY A 179 12.82 -11.06 -13.51
C GLY A 179 13.77 -11.39 -12.36
N LEU A 180 13.76 -10.62 -11.26
CA LEU A 180 14.41 -11.08 -10.03
C LEU A 180 13.63 -12.28 -9.47
N PRO A 181 14.33 -13.35 -9.05
CA PRO A 181 13.72 -14.41 -8.27
C PRO A 181 13.12 -13.84 -6.99
N VAL A 182 11.84 -14.09 -6.77
CA VAL A 182 11.12 -13.65 -5.57
C VAL A 182 10.48 -14.84 -4.88
N TYR A 183 10.38 -14.77 -3.56
CA TYR A 183 9.64 -15.72 -2.74
C TYR A 183 8.14 -15.39 -2.81
N ALA A 184 7.57 -15.59 -4.00
CA ALA A 184 6.14 -15.53 -4.27
C ALA A 184 5.78 -16.54 -5.35
N ARG A 185 4.75 -17.35 -5.09
CA ARG A 185 4.38 -18.49 -5.95
C ARG A 185 4.10 -18.08 -7.39
N SER A 186 3.47 -16.90 -7.57
CA SER A 186 3.08 -16.38 -8.89
C SER A 186 3.94 -15.20 -9.37
N GLY A 187 5.10 -14.97 -8.75
CA GLY A 187 6.04 -13.91 -9.15
C GLY A 187 5.69 -12.52 -8.62
N THR A 188 5.98 -11.47 -9.41
CA THR A 188 5.80 -10.06 -9.04
C THR A 188 4.59 -9.45 -9.74
N ALA A 189 3.85 -8.58 -9.06
CA ALA A 189 2.68 -7.90 -9.64
C ALA A 189 3.04 -6.83 -10.70
N PHE A 190 4.30 -6.38 -10.74
CA PHE A 190 4.72 -5.27 -11.58
C PHE A 190 5.76 -5.69 -12.61
N GLU A 191 5.60 -5.15 -13.82
CA GLU A 191 6.66 -5.09 -14.82
C GLU A 191 7.27 -3.69 -14.84
N ALA A 192 8.47 -3.50 -14.29
CA ALA A 192 9.28 -2.32 -14.55
C ALA A 192 9.81 -2.35 -16.00
N ARG A 193 9.20 -1.53 -16.85
CA ARG A 193 9.73 -1.19 -18.17
C ARG A 193 10.30 0.22 -18.09
N LEU A 194 11.51 0.44 -18.63
CA LEU A 194 12.01 1.80 -18.82
C LEU A 194 10.99 2.57 -19.66
N ARG A 195 10.53 3.72 -19.18
CA ARG A 195 9.69 4.62 -19.98
C ARG A 195 10.52 5.00 -21.21
N THR A 196 10.12 4.51 -22.38
CA THR A 196 10.62 5.06 -23.64
C THR A 196 10.09 6.48 -23.72
N VAL A 197 10.95 7.45 -23.40
CA VAL A 197 10.67 8.84 -23.70
C VAL A 197 10.57 8.90 -25.22
N GLY A 198 9.36 9.15 -25.74
CA GLY A 198 9.15 9.35 -27.16
C GLY A 198 10.16 10.37 -27.66
N LEU A 199 10.86 10.04 -28.74
CA LEU A 199 11.72 10.94 -29.50
C LEU A 199 10.89 12.09 -30.09
N VAL A 200 10.41 13.00 -29.26
CA VAL A 200 10.05 14.35 -29.70
C VAL A 200 11.26 15.20 -29.35
N ARG A 201 12.24 15.19 -30.24
CA ARG A 201 13.24 16.26 -30.27
C ARG A 201 12.44 17.56 -30.35
N ALA A 202 12.59 18.43 -29.36
CA ALA A 202 12.20 19.82 -29.52
C ALA A 202 12.93 20.34 -30.76
N GLN A 203 12.19 20.58 -31.84
CA GLN A 203 12.66 21.43 -32.92
C GLN A 203 12.80 22.81 -32.30
N HIS A 204 13.99 23.14 -31.82
CA HIS A 204 14.38 24.52 -31.69
C HIS A 204 14.60 25.02 -33.11
N ASP A 205 13.59 25.72 -33.62
CA ASP A 205 13.76 26.64 -34.74
C ASP A 205 14.82 27.66 -34.32
N VAL A 206 16.02 27.52 -34.90
CA VAL A 206 16.98 28.60 -34.97
C VAL A 206 16.69 29.31 -36.28
N GLU A 207 15.66 30.16 -36.27
CA GLU A 207 15.58 31.27 -37.20
C GLU A 207 16.40 32.43 -36.63
N GLY A 208 17.43 32.84 -37.37
CA GLY A 208 17.93 34.22 -37.38
C GLY A 208 18.98 34.59 -36.33
N ALA A 209 20.26 34.51 -36.73
CA ALA A 209 21.20 35.64 -36.75
C ALA A 209 22.50 35.22 -37.46
#